data_AF-A0A816EX59-F1
#
_entry.id   AF-A0A816EX59-F1
#
_cell.length_a   1.000
_cell.length_b   1.000
_cell.length_c   1.000
_cell.angle_alpha   90.00
_cell.angle_beta   90.00
_cell.angle_gamma   90.00
#
_symmetry.space_group_name_H-M   'P 1'
#
loop_
_entity.id
_entity.type
_entity.pdbx_description
1 polymer ?
#
loop_
_entity_poly.entity_id
_entity_poly.type
_entity_poly.pdbx_seq_one_letter_code
_entity_poly.pdbx_strand_id
1 'polypeptide(L)' 'MPFWKKDPVKKDIYTNVAEGLRQVYKTKLLPLEEAYRFHEFHSPQLDDSDFSAKPM' A
#
# COMPACT_ATOMS: atom_id res chain seq x y z
N MET A 1 -15.40 -4.11 25.35
CA MET A 1 -16.04 -3.83 24.04
C MET A 1 -15.94 -5.09 23.19
N PRO A 2 -17.00 -5.55 22.51
CA PRO A 2 -16.95 -6.79 21.72
C PRO A 2 -16.06 -6.64 20.47
N PHE A 3 -15.25 -7.66 20.20
CA PHE A 3 -14.21 -7.66 19.14
C PHE A 3 -14.72 -7.80 17.70
N TRP A 4 -16.03 -8.00 17.53
CA TRP A 4 -16.69 -8.19 16.22
C TRP A 4 -17.16 -6.88 15.57
N LYS A 5 -16.99 -5.75 16.25
CA LYS A 5 -17.29 -4.45 15.64
C LYS A 5 -16.18 -4.12 14.65
N LYS A 6 -16.50 -4.21 13.35
CA LYS A 6 -15.71 -3.56 12.30
C LYS A 6 -15.71 -2.07 12.60
N ASP A 7 -14.53 -1.48 12.77
CA ASP A 7 -14.38 -0.03 12.81
C ASP A 7 -15.02 0.57 11.54
N PRO A 8 -15.68 1.73 11.65
CA PRO A 8 -16.21 2.40 10.47
C PRO A 8 -15.07 2.60 9.48
N VAL A 9 -15.22 2.00 8.29
CA VAL A 9 -14.24 2.17 7.21
C VAL A 9 -14.16 3.66 6.92
N LYS A 10 -13.05 4.29 7.32
CA LYS A 10 -12.74 5.65 6.88
C LYS A 10 -12.68 5.60 5.36
N LYS A 11 -13.62 6.30 4.72
CA LYS A 11 -13.55 6.51 3.27
C LYS A 11 -12.41 7.49 3.04
N ASP A 12 -11.23 6.94 2.77
CA ASP A 12 -10.11 7.73 2.32
C ASP A 12 -10.46 8.31 0.94
N ILE A 13 -10.48 9.64 0.85
CA ILE A 13 -10.71 10.35 -0.41
C ILE A 13 -9.33 10.59 -1.02
N TYR A 14 -9.10 10.04 -2.21
CA TYR A 14 -7.86 10.21 -2.96
C TYR A 14 -8.06 11.16 -4.13
N THR A 15 -7.02 11.90 -4.50
CA THR A 15 -7.07 12.84 -5.64
C THR A 15 -7.13 12.08 -6.97
N ASN A 16 -6.45 10.94 -7.05
CA ASN A 16 -6.47 10.04 -8.20
C ASN A 16 -6.18 8.59 -7.78
N VAL A 17 -6.34 7.65 -8.72
CA VAL A 17 -6.16 6.22 -8.48
C VAL A 17 -4.71 5.88 -8.11
N ALA A 18 -3.73 6.49 -8.76
CA ALA A 18 -2.32 6.22 -8.50
C ALA A 18 -1.92 6.59 -7.06
N GLU A 19 -2.43 7.71 -6.55
CA GLU A 19 -2.26 8.12 -5.16
C GLU A 19 -2.89 7.12 -4.18
N GLY A 20 -4.10 6.64 -4.47
CA GLY A 20 -4.76 5.61 -3.68
C GLY A 20 -3.95 4.32 -3.63
N LEU A 21 -3.44 3.86 -4.77
CA LEU A 21 -2.60 2.66 -4.86
C LEU A 21 -1.29 2.82 -4.07
N ARG A 22 -0.63 3.97 -4.20
CA ARG A 22 0.59 4.28 -3.43
C ARG A 22 0.32 4.25 -1.92
N GLN A 23 -0.79 4.83 -1.47
CA GLN A 23 -1.14 4.83 -0.05
C GLN A 23 -1.46 3.43 0.46
N VAL A 24 -2.20 2.62 -0.31
CA VAL A 24 -2.50 1.23 0.05
C VAL A 24 -1.21 0.40 0.12
N TYR A 25 -0.30 0.56 -0.84
CA TYR A 25 1.01 -0.11 -0.82
C TYR A 25 1.77 0.21 0.47
N LYS A 26 1.98 1.50 0.78
CA LYS A 26 2.76 1.93 1.96
C LYS A 26 2.12 1.52 3.29
N THR A 27 0.79 1.52 3.39
CA THR A 27 0.09 1.28 4.66
C THR A 27 -0.26 -0.18 4.94
N LYS A 28 -0.34 -1.02 3.89
CA LYS A 28 -0.81 -2.40 4.00
C LYS A 28 0.21 -3.43 3.50
N LEU A 29 0.83 -3.16 2.35
CA LEU A 29 1.69 -4.14 1.68
C LEU A 29 3.14 -4.06 2.16
N LEU A 30 3.70 -2.85 2.17
CA LEU A 30 5.11 -2.61 2.54
C LEU A 30 5.48 -3.18 3.94
N PRO A 31 4.67 -2.99 5.00
CA PRO A 31 4.99 -3.60 6.31
C PRO A 31 5.07 -5.12 6.27
N LEU A 32 4.31 -5.77 5.36
CA LEU A 32 4.33 -7.21 5.19
C LEU A 32 5.56 -7.64 4.37
N GLU A 33 5.88 -6.92 3.31
CA GLU A 33 7.09 -7.15 2.51
C GLU A 33 8.36 -7.04 3.37
N GLU A 34 8.42 -6.07 4.28
CA GLU A 34 9.53 -5.89 5.22
C GLU A 34 9.58 -7.00 6.28
N ALA A 35 8.42 -7.35 6.87
CA ALA A 35 8.33 -8.38 7.90
C ALA A 35 8.85 -9.75 7.43
N TYR A 36 8.67 -10.06 6.14
CA TYR A 36 9.10 -11.33 5.53
C TYR A 36 10.27 -11.19 4.57
N ARG A 37 10.94 -10.03 4.53
CA ARG A 37 12.09 -9.75 3.65
C ARG A 37 11.84 -10.12 2.18
N PHE A 38 10.65 -9.81 1.68
CA PHE A 38 10.22 -10.14 0.32
C PHE A 38 11.23 -9.69 -0.76
N HIS A 39 11.89 -8.57 -0.52
CA HIS A 39 12.91 -7.99 -1.39
C HIS A 39 14.19 -8.82 -1.54
N GLU A 40 14.47 -9.75 -0.63
CA GLU A 40 15.59 -10.69 -0.77
C GLU A 40 15.29 -11.82 -1.77
N PHE A 41 14.02 -12.04 -2.14
CA PHE A 41 13.59 -13.21 -2.92
C PHE A 41 12.95 -12.88 -4.27
N HIS A 42 12.13 -11.84 -4.34
CA HIS A 42 11.24 -11.60 -5.49
C HIS A 42 11.50 -10.27 -6.19
N SER A 43 11.26 -9.15 -5.50
CA SER A 43 11.44 -7.82 -6.08
C SER A 43 11.73 -6.77 -5.01
N PRO A 44 12.48 -5.71 -5.35
CA PRO A 44 12.64 -4.54 -4.49
C PRO A 44 11.30 -3.91 -4.10
N GLN A 45 11.33 -3.11 -3.04
CA GLN A 45 10.20 -2.27 -2.64
C GLN A 45 9.92 -1.22 -3.71
N LEU A 46 8.63 -0.86 -3.87
CA LEU A 46 8.22 0.19 -4.81
C LEU A 46 8.48 1.57 -4.24
N ASP A 47 9.01 2.47 -5.07
CA ASP A 47 9.22 3.87 -4.77
C ASP A 47 8.09 4.77 -5.33
N ASP A 48 8.14 6.07 -5.02
CA ASP A 48 7.10 7.01 -5.48
C ASP A 48 7.11 7.24 -7.01
N SER A 49 8.24 6.99 -7.66
CA SER A 49 8.41 7.10 -9.11
C SER A 49 7.67 5.96 -9.81
N ASP A 50 7.66 4.76 -9.23
CA ASP A 50 6.94 3.59 -9.79
C ASP A 50 5.43 3.85 -9.97
N PHE A 51 4.84 4.73 -9.15
CA PHE A 51 3.41 5.11 -9.25
C PHE A 51 3.15 6.30 -10.17
N SER A 52 4.18 7.07 -10.53
CA SER A 52 4.07 8.28 -11.35
C SER A 52 4.74 8.17 -12.72
N ALA A 53 5.40 7.04 -12.98
CA ALA A 53 6.05 6.74 -14.24
C ALA A 53 5.07 6.78 -15.41
N LYS A 54 5.57 7.22 -16.57
CA LYS A 54 4.81 7.14 -17.82
C LYS A 54 4.76 5.68 -18.29
N PRO A 55 3.66 5.25 -18.92
CA PRO A 55 3.60 3.93 -19.55
C PRO A 55 4.79 3.74 -20.51
N MET A 56 5.35 2.53 -20.50
CA MET A 56 6.40 2.12 -21.43
C MET A 56 5.82 1.75 -22.80
#